data_AF-A0A818Q7R7-F1
#
_entry.id   AF-A0A818Q7R7-F1
#
_cell.length_a   1.000
_cell.length_b   1.000
_cell.length_c   1.000
_cell.angle_alpha   90.00
_cell.angle_beta   90.00
_cell.angle_gamma   90.00
#
_symmetry.space_group_name_H-M   'P 1'
#
loop_
_entity.id
_entity.type
_entity.pdbx_description
1 polymer ?
#
loop_
_entity_poly.entity_id
_entity_poly.type
_entity_poly.pdbx_seq_one_letter_code
_entity_poly.pdbx_strand_id
1 'polypeptide(L)'
;MAICVASQWIIGGLISLPFTFYVSPYCAVPQWLLFYTVLISIIVPALITLIINLKIFKHVHDSSKRIHQQMTATTGTIIIRQQPAINRRDLYLLKHMIFMFSMFIIGWTPIFSLEAIDYAYAVSELVYSLLQVFSVISLLVCTIDLLLCNQDLKRFIKDTILQCF
;
A
#
# COMPACT_ATOMS: atom_id res chain seq x y z
N MET A 1 6.99 14.19 -8.11
CA MET A 1 5.75 13.85 -7.38
C MET A 1 4.50 14.04 -8.26
N ALA A 2 4.21 15.25 -8.75
CA ALA A 2 3.02 15.50 -9.59
C ALA A 2 2.94 14.61 -10.85
N ILE A 3 4.06 14.43 -11.56
CA ILE A 3 4.12 13.54 -12.74
C ILE A 3 3.80 12.08 -12.38
N CYS A 4 4.30 11.59 -11.24
CA CYS A 4 4.03 10.23 -10.77
C CYS A 4 2.55 10.05 -10.43
N VAL A 5 1.97 11.00 -9.70
CA VAL A 5 0.54 10.98 -9.36
C VAL A 5 -0.32 11.04 -10.63
N ALA A 6 -0.02 11.95 -11.56
CA ALA A 6 -0.71 12.04 -12.84
C ALA A 6 -0.59 10.74 -13.64
N SER A 7 0.60 10.14 -13.71
CA SER A 7 0.80 8.86 -14.39
C SER A 7 -0.01 7.72 -13.75
N GLN A 8 -0.15 7.71 -12.42
CA GLN A 8 -0.96 6.73 -11.71
C GLN A 8 -2.44 6.85 -12.08
N TRP A 9 -2.97 8.07 -12.19
CA TRP A 9 -4.34 8.32 -12.65
C TRP A 9 -4.55 7.92 -14.10
N ILE A 10 -3.61 8.22 -14.99
CA ILE A 10 -3.67 7.82 -16.41
C ILE A 10 -3.68 6.29 -16.51
N ILE A 11 -2.77 5.61 -15.82
CA ILE A 11 -2.69 4.15 -15.79
C ILE A 11 -3.97 3.54 -15.22
N GLY A 12 -4.49 4.09 -14.12
CA GLY A 12 -5.77 3.65 -13.54
C GLY A 12 -6.94 3.80 -14.51
N GLY A 13 -7.00 4.94 -15.21
CA GLY A 13 -7.97 5.18 -16.28
C GLY A 13 -7.86 4.16 -17.41
N LEU A 14 -6.65 3.91 -17.91
CA LEU A 14 -6.40 2.91 -18.97
C LEU A 14 -6.81 1.50 -18.54
N ILE A 15 -6.51 1.11 -17.30
CA ILE A 15 -6.89 -0.19 -16.73
C ILE A 15 -8.41 -0.31 -16.59
N SER A 16 -9.13 0.79 -16.36
CA SER A 16 -10.59 0.79 -16.24
C SER A 16 -11.33 0.76 -17.58
N LEU A 17 -10.66 1.03 -18.71
CA LEU A 17 -11.31 1.09 -20.03
C LEU A 17 -12.14 -0.16 -20.41
N PRO A 18 -11.68 -1.40 -20.14
CA PRO A 18 -12.47 -2.60 -20.43
C PRO A 18 -13.87 -2.59 -19.82
N PHE A 19 -14.05 -1.95 -18.65
CA PHE A 19 -15.37 -1.81 -18.01
C PHE A 19 -16.25 -0.77 -18.69
N THR A 20 -15.65 0.32 -19.20
CA THR A 20 -16.41 1.40 -19.85
C THR A 20 -16.97 1.01 -21.21
N PHE A 21 -16.28 0.13 -21.94
CA PHE A 21 -16.71 -0.34 -23.27
C PHE A 21 -17.57 -1.60 -23.23
N TYR A 22 -17.67 -2.25 -22.07
CA TYR A 22 -18.51 -3.42 -21.91
C TYR A 22 -19.92 -3.00 -21.49
N VAL A 23 -20.88 -3.16 -22.40
CA VAL A 23 -22.30 -2.90 -22.15
C VAL A 23 -23.04 -4.23 -22.03
N SER A 24 -23.50 -4.56 -20.83
CA SER A 24 -24.36 -5.71 -20.58
C SER A 24 -25.77 -5.25 -20.24
N PRO A 25 -26.81 -5.75 -20.92
CA PRO A 25 -28.20 -5.37 -20.63
C PRO A 25 -28.69 -5.84 -19.26
N TYR A 26 -27.96 -6.74 -18.59
CA TYR A 26 -28.33 -7.31 -17.29
C TYR A 26 -27.35 -6.93 -16.17
N CYS A 27 -26.49 -5.93 -16.38
CA CYS A 27 -25.41 -5.55 -15.44
C CYS A 27 -24.47 -6.72 -15.06
N ALA A 28 -24.48 -7.82 -15.82
CA ALA A 28 -23.64 -8.97 -15.56
C ALA A 28 -22.21 -8.69 -16.06
N VAL A 29 -21.21 -8.89 -15.20
CA VAL A 29 -19.80 -8.75 -15.53
C VAL A 29 -19.27 -10.06 -16.12
N PRO A 30 -18.57 -10.05 -17.27
CA PRO A 30 -18.11 -11.27 -17.90
C PRO A 30 -16.92 -11.84 -17.14
N GLN A 31 -16.80 -13.17 -17.13
CA GLN A 31 -15.81 -13.88 -16.32
C GLN A 31 -14.36 -13.43 -16.59
N TRP A 32 -14.01 -13.12 -17.85
CA TRP A 32 -12.68 -12.64 -18.19
C TRP A 32 -12.36 -11.27 -17.53
N LEU A 33 -13.37 -10.42 -17.34
CA LEU A 33 -13.20 -9.10 -16.72
C LEU A 33 -13.01 -9.24 -15.21
N LEU A 34 -13.66 -10.23 -14.58
CA LEU A 34 -13.40 -10.61 -13.19
C LEU A 34 -11.95 -11.07 -12.99
N PHE A 35 -11.47 -11.99 -13.82
CA PHE A 35 -10.06 -12.44 -13.79
C PHE A 35 -9.08 -11.29 -14.05
N TYR A 36 -9.38 -10.45 -15.04
CA TYR A 36 -8.60 -9.25 -15.35
C TYR A 36 -8.46 -8.34 -14.12
N THR A 37 -9.56 -8.12 -13.40
CA THR A 37 -9.60 -7.25 -12.21
C THR A 37 -8.71 -7.77 -11.09
N VAL A 38 -8.81 -9.06 -10.77
CA VAL A 38 -7.97 -9.70 -9.74
C VAL A 38 -6.50 -9.62 -10.12
N LEU A 39 -6.17 -9.90 -11.39
CA LEU A 39 -4.80 -9.85 -11.87
C LEU A 39 -4.21 -8.43 -11.77
N ILE A 40 -4.92 -7.44 -12.29
CA ILE A 40 -4.39 -6.08 -12.44
C ILE A 40 -4.46 -5.26 -11.15
N SER A 41 -5.45 -5.52 -10.28
CA SER A 41 -5.68 -4.74 -9.05
C SER A 41 -5.00 -5.35 -7.82
N ILE A 42 -4.76 -6.67 -7.83
CA ILE A 42 -4.17 -7.37 -6.67
C ILE A 42 -2.83 -7.99 -7.04
N ILE A 43 -2.81 -8.93 -7.98
CA ILE A 43 -1.65 -9.79 -8.21
C ILE A 43 -0.45 -8.98 -8.70
N VAL A 44 -0.65 -8.19 -9.76
CA VAL A 44 0.43 -7.38 -10.36
C VAL A 44 0.97 -6.33 -9.37
N PRO A 45 0.14 -5.49 -8.72
CA PRO A 45 0.62 -4.53 -7.71
C PRO A 45 1.32 -5.21 -6.54
N ALA A 46 0.84 -6.37 -6.08
CA ALA A 46 1.47 -7.11 -4.98
C ALA A 46 2.84 -7.65 -5.34
N LEU A 47 3.01 -8.23 -6.53
CA LEU A 47 4.30 -8.71 -6.98
C LEU A 47 5.29 -7.56 -7.17
N ILE A 48 4.87 -6.46 -7.79
CA ILE A 48 5.72 -5.28 -7.97
C ILE A 48 6.15 -4.71 -6.61
N THR A 49 5.20 -4.53 -5.70
CA THR A 49 5.47 -3.97 -4.37
C THR A 49 6.38 -4.88 -3.56
N LEU A 50 6.15 -6.20 -3.60
CA LEU A 50 7.01 -7.18 -2.94
C LEU A 50 8.43 -7.13 -3.49
N ILE A 51 8.61 -7.13 -4.82
CA ILE A 51 9.93 -7.08 -5.46
C ILE A 51 10.67 -5.79 -5.08
N ILE A 52 9.98 -4.64 -5.11
CA ILE A 52 10.55 -3.36 -4.72
C ILE A 52 10.96 -3.36 -3.25
N ASN A 53 10.08 -3.82 -2.36
CA ASN A 53 10.36 -3.89 -0.91
C ASN A 53 11.53 -4.82 -0.61
N LEU A 54 11.64 -5.97 -1.29
CA LEU A 54 12.78 -6.88 -1.15
C LEU A 54 14.09 -6.23 -1.63
N LYS A 55 14.06 -5.50 -2.74
CA LYS A 55 15.22 -4.76 -3.25
C LYS A 55 15.66 -3.66 -2.28
N ILE A 56 14.72 -2.87 -1.76
CA ILE A 56 15.00 -1.82 -0.77
C ILE A 56 15.56 -2.45 0.51
N PHE A 57 14.93 -3.51 1.01
CA PHE A 57 15.40 -4.22 2.19
C PHE A 57 16.82 -4.72 2.03
N LYS A 58 17.13 -5.39 0.90
CA LYS A 58 18.48 -5.86 0.60
C LYS A 58 19.48 -4.71 0.53
N HIS A 59 19.12 -3.61 -0.12
CA HIS A 59 19.98 -2.43 -0.21
C HIS A 59 20.28 -1.80 1.16
N VAL A 60 19.26 -1.66 2.01
CA VAL A 60 19.40 -1.16 3.38
C VAL A 60 20.25 -2.11 4.22
N HIS A 61 20.04 -3.42 4.10
CA HIS A 61 20.81 -4.43 4.82
C HIS A 61 22.30 -4.43 4.41
N ASP A 62 22.58 -4.42 3.11
CA ASP A 62 23.94 -4.41 2.58
C ASP A 62 24.68 -3.12 2.95
N SER A 63 23.99 -1.97 2.93
CA SER A 63 24.55 -0.68 3.35
C SER A 63 24.85 -0.65 4.84
N SER A 64 23.96 -1.22 5.66
CA SER A 64 24.14 -1.35 7.11
C SER A 64 25.35 -2.23 7.45
N LYS A 65 25.51 -3.35 6.74
CA LYS A 65 26.62 -4.29 6.95
C LYS A 65 27.99 -3.66 6.62
N ARG A 66 28.08 -2.89 5.53
CA ARG A 66 29.32 -2.17 5.14
C ARG A 66 29.74 -1.14 6.18
N ILE A 67 28.79 -0.36 6.70
CA ILE A 67 29.06 0.66 7.71
C ILE A 67 29.54 0.01 9.02
N HIS A 68 28.94 -1.12 9.41
CA HIS A 68 29.36 -1.84 10.60
C HIS A 68 30.81 -2.35 10.49
N GLN A 69 31.18 -2.95 9.35
CA GLN A 69 32.55 -3.44 9.10
C GLN A 69 33.60 -2.31 9.07
N GLN A 70 33.25 -1.13 8.54
CA GLN A 70 34.13 0.04 8.56
C GLN A 70 34.33 0.59 9.98
N MET A 71 33.30 0.56 10.84
CA MET A 71 33.44 0.97 12.25
C MET A 71 34.33 0.00 13.04
N THR A 72 34.24 -1.32 12.81
CA THR A 72 35.07 -2.33 13.50
C THR A 72 36.53 -2.34 13.03
N ALA A 73 36.83 -1.83 11.83
CA ALA A 73 38.19 -1.72 11.31
C ALA A 73 38.92 -0.43 11.76
N THR A 74 38.17 0.58 12.20
CA THR A 74 38.71 1.92 12.56
C THR A 74 38.82 2.13 14.07
N THR A 75 38.75 1.06 14.87
CA THR A 75 38.94 1.02 16.34
C THR A 75 40.38 1.30 16.80
N GLY A 76 41.16 2.03 15.99
CA GLY A 76 42.48 2.58 16.33
C GLY A 76 42.56 4.11 16.24
N THR A 77 41.58 4.78 15.61
CA THR A 77 41.54 6.24 15.52
C THR A 77 40.09 6.71 15.64
N ILE A 78 39.80 7.40 16.73
CA ILE A 78 38.47 7.89 17.11
C ILE A 78 38.03 8.97 16.09
N ILE A 79 37.34 8.55 15.04
CA ILE A 79 36.51 9.44 14.22
C ILE A 79 35.06 9.12 14.61
N ILE A 80 34.51 9.89 15.54
CA ILE A 80 33.09 9.86 15.89
C ILE A 80 32.32 10.44 14.70
N ARG A 81 32.16 9.67 13.62
CA ARG A 81 31.12 9.96 12.63
C ARG A 81 29.80 9.55 13.27
N GLN A 82 28.91 10.52 13.44
CA GLN A 82 27.53 10.33 13.89
C GLN A 82 26.97 9.04 13.29
N GLN A 83 26.56 8.09 14.14
CA GLN A 83 25.82 6.90 13.69
C GLN A 83 24.66 7.36 12.80
N PRO A 84 24.35 6.64 11.71
CA PRO A 84 23.41 7.13 10.72
C PRO A 84 21.98 7.06 11.27
N ALA A 85 21.51 8.15 11.88
CA ALA A 85 20.09 8.36 12.20
C ALA A 85 19.20 8.14 10.97
N ILE A 86 19.76 8.39 9.78
CA ILE A 86 19.17 8.13 8.45
C ILE A 86 18.71 6.67 8.31
N ASN A 87 19.50 5.70 8.77
CA ASN A 87 19.22 4.28 8.55
C ASN A 87 18.04 3.75 9.38
N ARG A 88 17.80 4.33 10.57
CA ARG A 88 16.63 3.97 11.41
C ARG A 88 15.32 4.55 10.85
N ARG A 89 15.37 5.78 10.33
CA ARG A 89 14.22 6.44 9.70
C ARG A 89 13.77 5.68 8.46
N ASP A 90 14.71 5.31 7.59
CA ASP A 90 14.40 4.60 6.34
C ASP A 90 13.82 3.20 6.61
N LEU A 91 14.34 2.51 7.62
CA LEU A 91 13.83 1.20 8.03
C LEU A 91 12.43 1.30 8.67
N TYR A 92 12.16 2.36 9.45
CA TYR A 92 10.82 2.64 9.96
C TYR A 92 9.83 2.95 8.82
N LEU A 93 10.22 3.79 7.86
CA LEU A 93 9.40 4.10 6.68
C LEU A 93 9.12 2.85 5.84
N LEU A 94 10.11 1.98 5.64
CA LEU A 94 9.92 0.71 4.93
C LEU A 94 8.91 -0.20 5.65
N LYS A 95 9.04 -0.36 6.97
CA LYS A 95 8.08 -1.13 7.78
C LYS A 95 6.67 -0.56 7.68
N HIS A 96 6.55 0.76 7.72
CA HIS A 96 5.29 1.48 7.60
C HIS A 96 4.66 1.28 6.21
N MET A 97 5.43 1.40 5.13
CA MET A 97 4.97 1.10 3.77
C MET A 97 4.48 -0.35 3.60
N ILE A 98 5.20 -1.32 4.19
CA ILE A 98 4.80 -2.74 4.17
C ILE A 98 3.49 -2.95 4.95
N PHE A 99 3.35 -2.30 6.10
CA PHE A 99 2.13 -2.36 6.90
C PHE A 99 0.92 -1.83 6.13
N MET A 100 1.04 -0.62 5.56
CA MET A 100 -0.03 -0.01 4.76
C MET A 100 -0.41 -0.86 3.55
N PHE A 101 0.59 -1.42 2.86
CA PHE A 101 0.35 -2.33 1.75
C PHE A 101 -0.36 -3.62 2.18
N SER A 102 0.04 -4.20 3.31
CA SER A 102 -0.63 -5.39 3.88
C SER A 102 -2.09 -5.11 4.23
N MET A 103 -2.37 -3.94 4.84
CA MET A 103 -3.74 -3.52 5.15
C MET A 103 -4.59 -3.38 3.90
N PHE A 104 -4.02 -2.85 2.81
CA PHE A 104 -4.70 -2.78 1.52
C PHE A 104 -5.02 -4.19 0.99
N ILE A 105 -4.05 -5.11 0.97
CA ILE A 105 -4.27 -6.48 0.47
C ILE A 105 -5.33 -7.21 1.31
N ILE A 106 -5.24 -7.16 2.64
CA ILE A 106 -6.19 -7.82 3.54
C ILE A 106 -7.60 -7.24 3.37
N GLY A 107 -7.71 -5.91 3.22
CA GLY A 107 -8.99 -5.24 3.08
C GLY A 107 -9.70 -5.50 1.75
N TRP A 108 -8.95 -5.52 0.66
CA TRP A 108 -9.53 -5.49 -0.69
C TRP A 108 -9.54 -6.85 -1.39
N THR A 109 -8.60 -7.75 -1.07
CA THR A 109 -8.57 -9.10 -1.66
C THR A 109 -9.88 -9.88 -1.48
N PRO A 110 -10.53 -9.85 -0.29
CA PRO A 110 -11.77 -10.58 -0.10
C PRO A 110 -12.87 -10.18 -1.09
N ILE A 111 -13.10 -8.89 -1.32
CA ILE A 111 -14.13 -8.40 -2.25
C ILE A 111 -13.85 -8.85 -3.68
N PHE A 112 -12.64 -8.60 -4.18
CA PHE A 112 -12.28 -8.98 -5.54
C PHE A 112 -12.27 -10.51 -5.75
N SER A 113 -11.97 -11.29 -4.71
CA SER A 113 -12.06 -12.75 -4.76
C SER A 113 -13.51 -13.23 -4.71
N LEU A 114 -14.37 -12.54 -3.98
CA LEU A 114 -15.79 -12.85 -3.85
C LEU A 114 -16.51 -12.68 -5.19
N GLU A 115 -16.22 -11.60 -5.92
CA GLU A 115 -16.71 -11.40 -7.28
C GLU A 115 -16.32 -12.56 -8.22
N ALA A 116 -15.14 -13.16 -8.03
CA ALA A 116 -14.73 -14.34 -8.79
C ALA A 116 -15.38 -15.65 -8.30
N ILE A 117 -15.70 -15.75 -7.01
CA ILE A 117 -16.30 -16.94 -6.38
C ILE A 117 -17.82 -16.98 -6.57
N ASP A 118 -18.52 -15.85 -6.50
CA ASP A 118 -19.98 -15.76 -6.68
C ASP A 118 -20.41 -16.25 -8.07
N TYR A 119 -19.56 -16.01 -9.07
CA TYR A 119 -19.73 -16.59 -10.40
C TYR A 119 -19.71 -18.14 -10.38
N ALA A 120 -18.90 -18.76 -9.50
CA ALA A 120 -18.73 -20.21 -9.43
C ALA A 120 -19.69 -20.90 -8.46
N TYR A 121 -20.09 -20.21 -7.39
CA TYR A 121 -20.94 -20.70 -6.32
C TYR A 121 -21.81 -19.53 -5.85
N ALA A 122 -23.15 -19.66 -5.88
CA ALA A 122 -24.03 -18.62 -5.37
C ALA A 122 -23.71 -18.31 -3.90
N VAL A 123 -23.06 -17.16 -3.64
CA VAL A 123 -22.65 -16.73 -2.30
C VAL A 123 -23.83 -16.02 -1.64
N SER A 124 -24.00 -16.21 -0.33
CA SER A 124 -25.07 -15.51 0.39
C SER A 124 -24.77 -14.01 0.55
N GLU A 125 -25.81 -13.18 0.50
CA GLU A 125 -25.70 -11.71 0.68
C GLU A 125 -25.04 -11.32 2.01
N LEU A 126 -25.22 -12.14 3.05
CA LEU A 126 -24.56 -11.95 4.35
C LEU A 126 -23.04 -12.07 4.23
N VAL A 127 -22.54 -13.07 3.50
CA VAL A 127 -21.11 -13.25 3.26
C VAL A 127 -20.57 -12.10 2.42
N TYR A 128 -21.32 -11.65 1.42
CA TYR A 128 -20.98 -10.45 0.64
C TYR A 128 -20.79 -9.22 1.54
N SER A 129 -21.78 -8.94 2.37
CA SER A 129 -21.78 -7.79 3.28
C SER A 129 -20.62 -7.86 4.29
N LEU A 130 -20.37 -9.03 4.88
CA LEU A 130 -19.29 -9.23 5.85
C LEU A 130 -17.90 -9.03 5.22
N LEU A 131 -17.69 -9.53 4.01
CA LEU A 131 -16.42 -9.35 3.31
C LEU A 131 -16.23 -7.92 2.82
N GLN A 132 -17.31 -7.19 2.50
CA GLN A 132 -17.24 -5.78 2.15
C GLN A 132 -16.74 -4.91 3.31
N VAL A 133 -17.09 -5.24 4.56
CA VAL A 133 -16.65 -4.52 5.76
C VAL A 133 -15.12 -4.47 5.88
N PHE A 134 -14.39 -5.50 5.41
CA PHE A 134 -12.92 -5.50 5.45
C PHE A 134 -12.29 -4.34 4.65
N SER A 135 -12.89 -3.98 3.51
CA SER A 135 -12.40 -2.84 2.71
C SER A 135 -12.60 -1.51 3.43
N VAL A 136 -13.74 -1.35 4.09
CA VAL A 136 -14.08 -0.16 4.88
C VAL A 136 -13.14 -0.02 6.07
N ILE A 137 -12.89 -1.13 6.80
CA ILE A 137 -11.94 -1.16 7.91
C ILE A 137 -10.53 -0.81 7.41
N SER A 138 -10.11 -1.33 6.25
CA SER A 138 -8.80 -1.03 5.67
C SER A 138 -8.63 0.47 5.36
N LEU A 139 -9.64 1.10 4.76
CA LEU A 139 -9.66 2.56 4.53
C LEU A 139 -9.63 3.36 5.83
N LEU A 140 -10.38 2.92 6.84
CA LEU A 140 -10.40 3.54 8.15
C LEU A 140 -9.01 3.49 8.81
N VAL A 141 -8.33 2.33 8.77
CA VAL A 141 -6.97 2.20 9.28
C VAL A 141 -6.01 3.13 8.53
N CYS A 142 -6.12 3.23 7.21
CA CYS A 142 -5.29 4.16 6.44
C CYS A 142 -5.52 5.63 6.85
N THR A 143 -6.76 5.99 7.12
CA THR A 143 -7.13 7.34 7.56
C THR A 143 -6.58 7.64 8.96
N ILE A 144 -6.73 6.69 9.90
CA ILE A 144 -6.18 6.79 11.25
C ILE A 144 -4.66 6.88 11.20
N ASP A 145 -4.02 6.04 10.40
CA ASP A 145 -2.57 6.06 10.20
C ASP A 145 -2.08 7.42 9.68
N LEU A 146 -2.76 7.98 8.67
CA LEU A 146 -2.44 9.32 8.15
C LEU A 146 -2.53 10.39 9.26
N LEU A 147 -3.58 10.34 10.07
CA LEU A 147 -3.76 11.26 11.20
C LEU A 147 -2.70 11.08 12.28
N LEU A 148 -2.24 9.84 12.52
CA LEU A 148 -1.27 9.52 13.56
C LEU A 148 0.19 9.69 13.12
N CYS A 149 0.50 9.55 11.84
CA CYS A 149 1.88 9.55 11.35
C CYS A 149 2.25 10.85 10.63
N ASN A 150 1.29 11.63 10.12
CA ASN A 150 1.56 12.90 9.47
C ASN A 150 1.61 14.06 10.48
N GLN A 151 2.82 14.54 10.79
CA GLN A 151 3.01 15.64 11.75
C GLN A 151 2.42 16.98 11.26
N ASP A 152 2.49 17.25 9.96
CA ASP A 152 1.95 18.49 9.39
C ASP A 152 0.43 18.50 9.48
N LEU A 153 -0.22 17.36 9.21
CA LEU A 153 -1.66 17.20 9.37
C LEU A 153 -2.08 17.34 10.84
N LYS A 154 -1.35 16.73 11.77
CA LYS A 154 -1.60 16.91 13.21
C LYS A 154 -1.48 18.37 13.63
N ARG A 155 -0.46 19.06 13.14
CA ARG A 155 -0.23 20.47 13.45
C ARG A 155 -1.37 21.33 12.88
N PHE A 156 -1.75 21.09 11.63
CA PHE A 156 -2.88 21.77 10.99
C PHE A 156 -4.20 21.57 11.76
N ILE A 157 -4.51 20.32 12.14
CA ILE A 157 -5.72 20.02 12.92
C ILE A 157 -5.67 20.70 14.28
N LYS A 158 -4.53 20.62 14.97
CA LYS A 158 -4.33 21.25 16.28
C LYS A 158 -4.51 22.77 16.20
N ASP A 159 -3.88 23.41 15.21
CA ASP A 159 -3.93 24.85 15.00
C ASP A 159 -5.35 25.31 14.61
N THR A 160 -6.07 24.53 13.80
CA THR A 160 -7.46 24.83 13.40
C THR A 160 -8.43 24.67 14.57
N ILE A 161 -8.31 23.61 15.37
CA ILE A 161 -9.17 23.38 16.53
C ILE A 161 -8.93 24.43 17.61
N LEU A 162 -7.66 24.79 17.87
CA LEU A 162 -7.28 25.86 18.81
C LEU A 162 -7.68 27.27 18.34
N GLN A 163 -7.96 27.46 17.06
CA GLN A 163 -8.50 28.74 16.55
C GLN A 163 -10.02 28.82 16.64
N CYS A 164 -10.70 27.67 16.72
CA CYS A 164 -12.16 27.60 16.86
C CYS A 164 -12.65 27.60 18.32
N PHE A 165 -11.75 27.42 19.30
CA PHE A 165 -12.02 27.45 20.74
C PHE A 165 -11.26 28.60 21.40
#